data_AF-A0A7R9YN22-F1
#
_entry.id   AF-A0A7R9YN22-F1
#
_cell.length_a   1.000
_cell.length_b   1.000
_cell.length_c   1.000
_cell.angle_alpha   90.00
_cell.angle_beta   90.00
_cell.angle_gamma   90.00
#
_symmetry.space_group_name_H-M   'P 1'
#
loop_
_entity.id
_entity.type
_entity.pdbx_description
1 polymer ?
#
loop_
_entity_poly.entity_id
_entity_poly.type
_entity_poly.pdbx_seq_one_letter_code
_entity_poly.pdbx_strand_id
1 'polypeptide(L)'
;ERTRDAGPLTYARKLQGCQVRFLTRGGDQCDSREQPPTTAEVQRAIFLLKRFQFVGIAEEWDLTICLWHRMFGGGRVAPNGTALPWWGACNATQFRNTRPTGVPLA
;
A
#
# COMPACT_ATOMS: atom_id res chain seq x y z
N GLU A 1 -19.47 -19.32 8.23
CA GLU A 1 -18.25 -19.18 9.06
C GLU A 1 -17.48 -20.50 9.17
N ARG A 2 -16.23 -20.63 8.71
CA ARG A 2 -15.36 -21.76 9.09
C ARG A 2 -13.88 -21.48 8.79
N THR A 3 -13.16 -20.77 9.66
CA THR A 3 -11.68 -20.74 9.71
C THR A 3 -11.10 -20.31 11.07
N ARG A 4 -11.85 -20.34 12.18
CA ARG A 4 -11.31 -19.90 13.49
C ARG A 4 -10.36 -20.93 14.17
N ASP A 5 -10.22 -22.13 13.63
CA ASP A 5 -9.51 -23.22 14.32
C ASP A 5 -8.06 -23.44 13.85
N ALA A 6 -7.57 -22.62 12.93
CA ALA A 6 -6.17 -22.65 12.51
C ALA A 6 -5.37 -21.67 13.36
N GLY A 7 -4.47 -22.17 14.21
CA GLY A 7 -3.60 -21.33 15.04
C GLY A 7 -2.78 -20.31 14.23
N PRO A 8 -2.25 -19.24 14.86
CA PRO A 8 -1.57 -18.14 14.17
C PRO A 8 -0.45 -18.56 13.22
N LEU A 9 0.28 -19.64 13.54
CA LEU A 9 1.34 -20.18 12.69
C LEU A 9 0.80 -20.77 11.38
N THR A 10 -0.35 -21.44 11.43
CA THR A 10 -0.99 -21.97 10.23
C THR A 10 -1.40 -20.83 9.32
N TYR A 11 -2.00 -19.78 9.88
CA TYR A 11 -2.36 -18.56 9.14
C TYR A 11 -1.13 -17.89 8.51
N ALA A 12 -0.06 -17.66 9.29
CA ALA A 12 1.18 -17.06 8.82
C ALA A 12 1.80 -17.85 7.66
N ARG A 13 1.81 -19.19 7.74
CA ARG A 13 2.28 -20.05 6.65
C ARG A 13 1.44 -19.92 5.38
N LYS A 14 0.11 -19.83 5.49
CA LYS A 14 -0.76 -19.65 4.31
C LYS A 14 -0.45 -18.35 3.58
N LEU A 15 -0.28 -17.26 4.33
CA LEU A 15 -0.06 -15.93 3.76
C LEU A 15 1.39 -15.61 3.41
N GLN A 16 2.34 -16.45 3.82
CA GLN A 16 3.75 -16.21 3.52
C GLN A 16 3.97 -16.12 2.01
N GLY A 17 4.55 -15.00 1.57
CA GLY A 17 4.85 -14.75 0.16
C GLY A 17 3.66 -14.35 -0.71
N CYS A 18 2.46 -14.19 -0.13
CA CYS A 18 1.24 -13.75 -0.84
C CYS A 18 1.45 -12.52 -1.72
N GLN A 19 2.04 -11.47 -1.15
CA GLN A 19 2.22 -10.19 -1.83
C GLN A 19 3.13 -10.34 -3.06
N VAL A 20 4.15 -11.18 -2.98
CA VAL A 20 5.05 -11.46 -4.12
C VAL A 20 4.30 -12.21 -5.22
N ARG A 21 3.53 -13.25 -4.86
CA ARG A 21 2.74 -14.02 -5.85
C ARG A 21 1.66 -13.18 -6.50
N PHE A 22 0.98 -12.31 -5.74
CA PHE A 22 -0.03 -11.40 -6.28
C PHE A 22 0.54 -10.50 -7.38
N LEU A 23 1.75 -9.97 -7.17
CA LEU A 23 2.42 -9.10 -8.15
C LEU A 23 3.01 -9.86 -9.34
N THR A 24 3.35 -11.14 -9.19
CA THR A 24 4.16 -11.86 -10.21
C THR A 24 3.41 -12.93 -10.97
N ARG A 25 2.41 -13.57 -10.36
CA ARG A 25 1.65 -14.70 -10.93
C ARG A 25 0.24 -14.32 -11.41
N GLY A 26 -0.29 -13.18 -10.95
CA GLY A 26 -1.63 -12.70 -11.28
C GLY A 26 -2.76 -13.48 -10.56
N GLY A 27 -3.80 -12.76 -10.12
CA GLY A 27 -4.95 -13.32 -9.42
C GLY A 27 -4.75 -13.57 -7.92
N ASP A 28 -5.70 -14.25 -7.29
CA ASP A 28 -5.62 -14.65 -5.87
C ASP A 28 -4.74 -15.89 -5.71
N GLN A 29 -3.52 -15.66 -5.22
CA GLN A 29 -2.47 -16.68 -5.05
C GLN A 29 -2.08 -16.83 -3.57
N CYS A 30 -3.08 -16.66 -2.69
CA CYS A 30 -2.90 -16.71 -1.24
C CYS A 30 -3.28 -18.04 -0.58
N ASP A 31 -3.46 -19.11 -1.37
CA ASP A 31 -3.62 -20.45 -0.82
C ASP A 31 -2.28 -20.98 -0.28
N SER A 32 -2.35 -21.64 0.86
CA SER A 32 -1.31 -22.48 1.44
C SER A 32 -0.76 -23.59 0.53
N ARG A 33 -1.48 -23.97 -0.53
CA ARG A 33 -1.02 -24.95 -1.52
C ARG A 33 -0.03 -24.36 -2.54
N GLU A 34 0.04 -23.03 -2.63
CA GLU A 34 0.96 -22.36 -3.55
C GLU A 34 2.40 -22.55 -3.13
N GLN A 35 3.26 -22.79 -4.12
CA GLN A 35 4.70 -22.89 -3.88
C GLN A 35 5.24 -21.54 -3.36
N PRO A 36 6.22 -21.55 -2.43
CA PRO A 36 6.88 -20.33 -2.00
C PRO A 36 7.42 -19.53 -3.20
N PRO A 37 7.44 -18.19 -3.12
CA PRO A 37 8.03 -17.39 -4.19
C PRO A 37 9.51 -17.72 -4.37
N THR A 38 9.93 -17.87 -5.61
CA THR A 38 11.33 -17.98 -5.99
C THR A 38 12.06 -16.64 -5.81
N THR A 39 13.39 -16.67 -5.74
CA THR A 39 14.20 -15.44 -5.71
C THR A 39 13.93 -14.55 -6.94
N ALA A 40 13.73 -15.15 -8.11
CA ALA A 40 13.40 -14.41 -9.33
C ALA A 40 12.05 -13.67 -9.21
N GLU A 41 11.04 -14.30 -8.61
CA GLU A 41 9.75 -13.66 -8.35
C GLU A 41 9.86 -12.53 -7.33
N VAL A 42 10.66 -12.69 -6.28
CA VAL A 42 10.92 -11.60 -5.33
C VAL A 42 11.57 -10.40 -6.03
N GLN A 43 12.59 -10.63 -6.85
CA GLN A 43 13.23 -9.55 -7.61
C GLN A 43 12.27 -8.90 -8.60
N ARG A 44 11.40 -9.69 -9.25
CA ARG A 44 10.37 -9.17 -10.14
C ARG A 44 9.34 -8.33 -9.38
N ALA A 45 8.90 -8.75 -8.21
CA ALA A 45 7.98 -7.99 -7.37
C ALA A 45 8.59 -6.64 -6.94
N ILE A 46 9.86 -6.63 -6.52
CA ILE A 46 10.59 -5.39 -6.19
C ILE A 46 10.67 -4.47 -7.41
N PHE A 47 10.98 -5.02 -8.59
CA PHE A 47 11.00 -4.26 -9.84
C PHE A 47 9.63 -3.64 -10.16
N LEU A 48 8.54 -4.39 -9.97
CA LEU A 48 7.19 -3.89 -10.18
C LEU A 48 6.82 -2.81 -9.16
N LEU A 49 7.11 -3.02 -7.87
CA LEU A 49 6.88 -2.04 -6.79
C LEU A 49 7.49 -0.67 -7.09
N LYS A 50 8.71 -0.64 -7.64
CA LYS A 50 9.39 0.60 -8.06
C LYS A 50 8.73 1.32 -9.23
N ARG A 51 7.79 0.69 -9.93
CA ARG A 51 7.06 1.24 -11.09
C ARG A 51 5.63 1.62 -10.75
N PHE A 52 5.13 1.26 -9.57
CA PHE A 52 3.86 1.82 -9.11
C PHE A 52 4.05 3.31 -8.85
N GLN A 53 3.03 4.08 -9.19
CA GLN A 53 3.04 5.51 -8.94
C GLN A 53 3.01 5.83 -7.45
N PHE A 54 2.48 4.90 -6.63
CA PHE A 54 2.41 4.98 -5.18
C PHE A 54 2.26 3.60 -4.54
N VAL A 55 2.88 3.39 -3.38
CA VAL A 55 2.75 2.18 -2.56
C VAL A 55 2.52 2.64 -1.11
N GLY A 56 1.40 2.22 -0.53
CA GLY A 56 1.04 2.52 0.86
C GLY A 56 1.44 1.42 1.84
N ILE A 57 1.65 1.80 3.09
CA ILE A 57 1.89 0.88 4.21
C ILE A 57 0.63 0.88 5.07
N ALA A 58 0.03 -0.29 5.28
CA ALA A 58 -1.26 -0.42 5.95
C ALA A 58 -1.19 0.00 7.43
N GLU A 59 -0.08 -0.30 8.10
CA GLU A 59 0.20 0.07 9.49
C GLU A 59 0.34 1.58 9.66
N GLU A 60 0.74 2.29 8.59
CA GLU A 60 0.88 3.74 8.53
C GLU A 60 -0.23 4.35 7.67
N TRP A 61 -1.48 3.93 7.94
CA TRP A 61 -2.65 4.26 7.13
C TRP A 61 -2.83 5.77 6.94
N ASP A 62 -2.85 6.54 8.03
CA ASP A 62 -3.09 7.98 7.97
C ASP A 62 -2.02 8.69 7.13
N LEU A 63 -0.74 8.30 7.32
CA LEU A 63 0.40 8.84 6.58
C LEU A 63 0.32 8.50 5.09
N THR A 64 -0.04 7.25 4.77
CA THR A 64 -0.24 6.74 3.41
C THR A 64 -1.31 7.55 2.69
N ILE A 65 -2.46 7.77 3.31
CA ILE A 65 -3.57 8.54 2.72
C ILE A 65 -3.19 10.01 2.53
N CYS A 66 -2.51 10.61 3.51
CA CYS A 66 -2.01 11.98 3.38
C CYS A 66 -1.02 12.13 2.22
N LEU A 67 -0.07 11.19 2.07
CA LEU A 67 0.90 11.17 0.96
C LEU A 67 0.22 10.97 -0.39
N TRP A 68 -0.75 10.07 -0.48
CA TRP A 68 -1.53 9.85 -1.69
C TRP A 68 -2.21 11.16 -2.13
N HIS A 69 -2.90 11.85 -1.21
CA HIS A 69 -3.57 13.12 -1.52
C HIS A 69 -2.59 14.23 -1.88
N ARG A 70 -1.39 14.21 -1.29
CA ARG A 70 -0.31 15.16 -1.62
C ARG A 70 0.21 14.95 -3.05
N MET A 71 0.28 13.70 -3.50
CA MET A 71 0.81 13.32 -4.83
C MET A 71 -0.23 13.43 -5.94
N PHE A 72 -1.47 13.00 -5.69
CA PHE A 72 -2.54 12.91 -6.69
C PHE A 72 -3.65 13.94 -6.53
N GLY A 73 -3.66 14.72 -5.44
CA GLY A 73 -4.75 15.63 -5.12
C GLY A 73 -5.96 14.91 -4.49
N GLY A 74 -7.14 15.51 -4.61
CA GLY A 74 -8.39 14.96 -4.05
C GLY A 74 -8.75 15.55 -2.68
N GLY A 75 -9.31 16.76 -2.71
CA GLY A 75 -10.10 17.28 -1.58
C GLY A 75 -11.56 16.83 -1.73
N ARG A 76 -12.29 16.72 -0.62
CA ARG A 76 -13.76 16.68 -0.72
C ARG A 76 -14.23 18.07 -1.12
N VAL A 77 -15.22 18.16 -2.00
CA VAL A 77 -15.90 19.43 -2.28
C VAL A 77 -17.09 19.50 -1.33
N ALA A 78 -17.14 20.51 -0.46
CA ALA A 78 -18.33 20.78 0.33
C ALA A 78 -19.51 21.15 -0.59
N PRO A 79 -20.76 21.04 -0.14
CA PRO A 79 -21.93 21.38 -0.96
C PRO A 79 -21.92 22.81 -1.53
N ASN A 80 -21.15 23.71 -0.92
CA ASN A 80 -20.95 25.10 -1.33
C ASN A 80 -19.78 25.29 -2.32
N GLY A 81 -19.18 24.21 -2.84
CA GLY A 81 -18.06 24.27 -3.77
C GLY A 81 -16.69 24.48 -3.12
N THR A 82 -16.57 24.62 -1.79
CA THR A 82 -15.26 24.80 -1.16
C THR A 82 -14.52 23.46 -1.11
N ALA A 83 -13.30 23.44 -1.64
CA ALA A 83 -12.38 22.32 -1.44
C ALA A 83 -12.06 22.22 0.05
N LEU A 84 -12.64 21.22 0.72
CA LEU A 84 -12.35 20.93 2.10
C LEU A 84 -11.01 20.21 2.18
N PRO A 85 -10.07 20.80 2.90
CA PRO A 85 -8.81 20.15 3.18
C PRO A 85 -9.15 19.00 4.18
N TRP A 86 -8.63 17.78 4.00
CA TRP A 86 -8.68 16.65 4.97
C TRP A 86 -8.00 16.97 6.33
N TRP A 87 -8.29 18.12 6.92
CA TRP A 87 -7.39 18.78 7.86
C TRP A 87 -7.94 18.62 9.27
N GLY A 88 -7.56 17.47 9.80
CA GLY A 88 -7.40 17.20 11.22
C GLY A 88 -6.24 16.22 11.44
N ALA A 89 -6.05 15.26 10.53
CA ALA A 89 -5.06 14.18 10.67
C ALA A 89 -3.72 14.41 9.95
N CYS A 90 -3.70 15.09 8.79
CA CYS A 90 -2.44 15.42 8.10
C CYS A 90 -1.78 16.65 8.72
N ASN A 91 -1.44 16.59 10.01
CA ASN A 91 -0.80 17.72 10.68
C ASN A 91 0.56 17.98 10.02
N ALA A 92 0.85 19.25 9.74
CA ALA A 92 2.05 19.74 9.07
C ALA A 92 3.36 19.32 9.77
N THR A 93 3.31 18.72 10.96
CA THR A 93 4.46 18.12 11.65
C THR A 93 4.94 16.81 11.04
N GLN A 94 4.07 16.01 10.41
CA GLN A 94 4.45 14.71 9.84
C GLN A 94 5.26 14.84 8.53
N PHE A 95 5.22 16.01 7.89
CA PHE A 95 5.85 16.28 6.58
C PHE A 95 7.08 17.19 6.60
N ARG A 96 7.56 17.66 7.77
CA ARG A 96 8.70 18.59 7.81
C ARG A 96 10.03 17.97 7.37
N ASN A 97 10.16 16.64 7.39
CA ASN A 97 11.44 15.96 7.16
C ASN A 97 11.58 15.25 5.79
N THR A 98 10.58 15.28 4.90
CA THR A 98 10.63 14.46 3.67
C THR A 98 10.53 15.25 2.37
N ARG A 99 10.70 16.58 2.37
CA ARG A 99 10.60 17.39 1.13
C ARG A 99 11.73 17.00 0.16
N PRO A 100 11.50 16.24 -0.93
CA PRO A 100 12.48 16.12 -2.00
C PRO A 100 12.24 17.34 -2.89
N THR A 101 13.12 18.33 -2.78
CA THR A 101 13.15 19.44 -3.73
C THR A 101 13.41 18.88 -5.13
N GLY A 102 12.38 18.87 -5.99
CA GLY A 102 12.59 18.78 -7.44
C GLY A 102 11.99 17.61 -8.21
N VAL A 103 10.75 17.18 -7.93
CA VAL A 103 10.00 16.38 -8.92
C VAL A 103 9.03 17.32 -9.67
N PRO A 104 9.29 17.67 -10.94
CA PRO A 104 8.32 18.38 -11.76
C PRO A 104 7.09 17.51 -12.01
N LEU A 105 5.92 18.13 -11.94
CA LEU A 105 4.65 17.53 -12.34
C LEU A 105 4.71 17.26 -13.84
N ALA A 106 4.65 15.98 -14.24
CA ALA A 106 4.40 15.55 -15.60
C ALA A 106 2.90 15.34 -15.81
#